data_AF-Q9NBJ3-F1
#
_entry.id   AF-Q9NBJ3-F1
#
_cell.length_a   1.000
_cell.length_b   1.000
_cell.length_c   1.000
_cell.angle_alpha   90.00
_cell.angle_beta   90.00
_cell.angle_gamma   90.00
#
_symmetry.space_group_name_H-M   'P 1'
#
loop_
_entity.id
_entity.type
_entity.pdbx_description
1 polymer ?
#
loop_
_entity_poly.entity_id
_entity_poly.type
_entity_poly.pdbx_seq_one_letter_code
_entity_poly.pdbx_strand_id
1 'polypeptide(L)'
;VEGRFRQELESKGEQLMSIVGAWGAEVGVAVSTSKTACMLLKGSLSANRPHWVRFGGGNLKYVDEYRYLGIIVGQRMSYVRHINSLKSRLTGVVAALARVLRVDWGVSPRDKRTIYSGLMVPCAIFGSSVWHGTTDRQIVARRKLIACQRLILLGYLPVCRTVSTAALQVLAGAPPFDLEAKKLAIKYKLKRDYPLEENDWLYDRDLAELDWKQKMALLDECLLSEWQRKWDDGDTRRVTHEFFPSASFVYLRRDFRFTMHAGFLLTGHGSLNAFLHGRTLSETPACPCGAEREDWLHVLCVCPLYADLRFLDGLGVRNEHGVWRVSGVTETQERMKLLDTFAHAVFTRRRQVLEDEGVGGLPVPS
;
A
#
# COMPACT_ATOMS: atom_id res chain seq x y z
N VAL A 1 -6.46 -33.50 14.54
CA VAL A 1 -5.98 -34.90 14.50
C VAL A 1 -4.47 -34.88 14.56
N GLU A 2 -3.88 -35.63 15.48
CA GLU A 2 -2.43 -35.83 15.57
C GLU A 2 -2.10 -37.32 15.69
N GLY A 3 -0.92 -37.70 15.20
CA GLY A 3 -0.46 -39.08 15.15
C GLY A 3 0.94 -39.16 14.54
N ARG A 4 1.70 -40.20 14.89
CA ARG A 4 3.05 -40.44 14.37
C ARG A 4 3.03 -41.19 13.05
N PHE A 5 2.01 -42.02 12.86
CA PHE A 5 1.88 -42.88 11.69
C PHE A 5 0.68 -42.47 10.83
N ARG A 6 0.78 -42.69 9.52
CA ARG A 6 -0.30 -42.37 8.57
C ARG A 6 -1.62 -43.05 8.95
N GLN A 7 -1.58 -44.34 9.27
CA GLN A 7 -2.78 -45.12 9.60
C GLN A 7 -3.50 -44.56 10.85
N GLU A 8 -2.74 -44.04 11.80
CA GLU A 8 -3.27 -43.39 13.00
C GLU A 8 -4.01 -42.09 12.65
N LEU A 9 -3.43 -41.28 11.75
CA LEU A 9 -4.07 -40.05 11.26
C LEU A 9 -5.34 -40.35 10.46
N GLU A 10 -5.33 -41.39 9.62
CA GLU A 10 -6.48 -41.83 8.82
C GLU A 10 -7.61 -42.28 9.75
N SER A 11 -7.34 -43.20 10.67
CA SER A 11 -8.34 -43.74 11.61
C SER A 11 -8.91 -42.68 12.55
N LYS A 12 -8.06 -41.86 13.19
CA LYS A 12 -8.51 -40.77 14.06
C LYS A 12 -9.28 -39.70 13.26
N GLY A 13 -8.89 -39.44 12.02
CA GLY A 13 -9.59 -38.53 11.12
C GLY A 13 -11.00 -39.02 10.81
N GLU A 14 -11.15 -40.31 10.51
CA GLU A 14 -12.45 -40.95 10.23
C GLU A 14 -13.38 -40.89 11.44
N GLN A 15 -12.86 -41.20 12.63
CA GLN A 15 -13.61 -41.11 13.88
C GLN A 15 -14.11 -39.68 14.13
N LEU A 16 -13.24 -38.67 13.97
CA LEU A 16 -13.61 -37.27 14.12
C LEU A 16 -14.67 -36.84 13.11
N MET A 17 -14.53 -37.23 11.83
CA MET A 17 -15.53 -36.92 10.82
C MET A 17 -16.87 -37.61 11.09
N SER A 18 -16.87 -38.81 11.65
CA SER A 18 -18.09 -39.49 12.09
C SER A 18 -18.80 -38.73 13.21
N ILE A 19 -18.05 -38.23 14.20
CA ILE A 19 -18.59 -37.39 15.29
C ILE A 19 -19.20 -36.10 14.71
N VAL A 20 -18.47 -35.42 13.83
CA VAL A 20 -18.95 -34.18 13.18
C VAL A 20 -20.20 -34.46 12.33
N GLY A 21 -20.26 -35.59 11.63
CA GLY A 21 -21.44 -36.00 10.86
C GLY A 21 -22.66 -36.30 11.72
N ALA A 22 -22.47 -37.02 12.84
CA ALA A 22 -23.54 -37.34 13.78
C ALA A 22 -24.11 -36.06 14.44
N TRP A 23 -23.22 -35.18 14.92
CA TRP A 23 -23.62 -33.89 15.46
C TRP A 23 -24.33 -33.02 14.41
N GLY A 24 -23.81 -33.01 13.17
CA GLY A 24 -24.46 -32.31 12.06
C GLY A 24 -25.90 -32.79 11.83
N ALA A 25 -26.12 -34.11 11.84
CA ALA A 25 -27.46 -34.69 11.72
C ALA A 25 -28.39 -34.28 12.88
N GLU A 26 -27.88 -34.26 14.12
CA GLU A 26 -28.61 -33.82 15.31
C GLU A 26 -29.10 -32.37 15.20
N VAL A 27 -28.26 -31.47 14.67
CA VAL A 27 -28.61 -30.04 14.50
C VAL A 27 -29.22 -29.72 13.14
N GLY A 28 -29.52 -30.72 12.31
CA GLY A 28 -30.15 -30.55 11.00
C GLY A 28 -29.24 -30.00 9.89
N VAL A 29 -27.92 -30.11 10.03
CA VAL A 29 -26.91 -29.64 9.07
C VAL A 29 -26.13 -30.81 8.45
N ALA A 30 -26.25 -30.99 7.14
CA ALA A 30 -25.47 -31.98 6.41
C ALA A 30 -24.07 -31.47 6.04
N VAL A 31 -23.03 -32.25 6.37
CA VAL A 31 -21.65 -31.95 5.99
C VAL A 31 -21.42 -32.39 4.54
N SER A 32 -21.06 -31.43 3.69
CA SER A 32 -20.76 -31.70 2.27
C SER A 32 -19.36 -32.26 2.10
N THR A 33 -19.26 -33.50 1.59
CA THR A 33 -17.99 -34.16 1.24
C THR A 33 -17.21 -33.40 0.17
N SER A 34 -17.90 -32.78 -0.80
CA SER A 34 -17.27 -31.97 -1.87
C SER A 34 -16.72 -30.63 -1.39
N LYS A 35 -17.18 -30.14 -0.23
CA LYS A 35 -16.70 -28.92 0.44
C LYS A 35 -15.85 -29.21 1.68
N THR A 36 -15.35 -30.43 1.81
CA THR A 36 -14.52 -30.87 2.92
C THR A 36 -13.23 -31.47 2.37
N ALA A 37 -12.10 -31.11 2.95
CA ALA A 37 -10.79 -31.58 2.51
C ALA A 37 -9.87 -31.82 3.71
N CYS A 38 -8.87 -32.66 3.50
CA CYS A 38 -7.80 -32.94 4.46
C CYS A 38 -6.53 -32.22 4.03
N MET A 39 -5.83 -31.62 5.00
CA MET A 39 -4.57 -30.92 4.76
C MET A 39 -3.64 -31.11 5.96
N LEU A 40 -2.36 -31.35 5.70
CA LEU A 40 -1.37 -31.53 6.76
C LEU A 40 -0.88 -30.17 7.28
N LEU A 41 -1.12 -29.90 8.57
CA LEU A 41 -0.69 -28.66 9.22
C LEU A 41 0.70 -28.76 9.88
N LYS A 42 1.20 -29.96 10.16
CA LYS A 42 2.53 -30.14 10.78
C LYS A 42 3.14 -31.45 10.31
N GLY A 43 4.47 -31.45 10.15
CA GLY A 43 5.24 -32.60 9.70
C GLY A 43 5.24 -32.78 8.18
N SER A 44 5.63 -33.97 7.75
CA SER A 44 5.55 -34.44 6.37
C SER A 44 5.20 -35.93 6.37
N LEU A 45 4.55 -36.37 5.31
CA LEU A 45 4.31 -37.78 5.04
C LEU A 45 4.96 -38.10 3.69
N SER A 46 5.33 -39.37 3.48
CA SER A 46 5.88 -39.82 2.20
C SER A 46 4.92 -39.49 1.05
N ALA A 47 5.44 -38.86 -0.02
CA ALA A 47 4.66 -38.47 -1.19
C ALA A 47 4.08 -39.67 -1.97
N ASN A 48 4.62 -40.86 -1.76
CA ASN A 48 4.28 -42.06 -2.55
C ASN A 48 2.87 -42.62 -2.26
N ARG A 49 2.19 -42.17 -1.21
CA ARG A 49 0.79 -42.55 -0.93
C ARG A 49 0.01 -41.36 -0.38
N PRO A 50 -0.99 -40.85 -1.11
CA PRO A 50 -1.96 -39.89 -0.56
C PRO A 50 -2.64 -40.54 0.63
N HIS A 51 -2.79 -39.79 1.73
CA HIS A 51 -3.60 -40.25 2.85
C HIS A 51 -5.04 -39.84 2.65
N TRP A 52 -5.95 -40.68 3.14
CA TRP A 52 -7.38 -40.50 2.95
C TRP A 52 -8.10 -40.63 4.27
N VAL A 53 -8.99 -39.70 4.54
CA VAL A 53 -9.98 -39.80 5.61
C VAL A 53 -11.30 -40.15 4.94
N ARG A 54 -11.94 -41.25 5.32
CA ARG A 54 -13.27 -41.60 4.82
C ARG A 54 -14.36 -40.83 5.53
N PHE A 55 -15.30 -40.32 4.75
CA PHE A 55 -16.51 -39.69 5.28
C PHE A 55 -17.63 -39.72 4.21
N GLY A 56 -18.87 -39.97 4.62
CA GLY A 56 -20.03 -39.94 3.72
C GLY A 56 -19.94 -40.91 2.54
N GLY A 57 -19.38 -42.11 2.75
CA GLY A 57 -19.26 -43.15 1.72
C GLY A 57 -18.06 -43.02 0.76
N GLY A 58 -17.22 -41.98 0.90
CA GLY A 58 -16.07 -41.75 0.03
C GLY A 58 -14.83 -41.26 0.76
N ASN A 59 -13.74 -41.04 0.01
CA ASN A 59 -12.50 -40.47 0.51
C ASN A 59 -12.54 -38.94 0.41
N LEU A 60 -12.25 -38.23 1.50
CA LEU A 60 -12.07 -36.78 1.47
C LEU A 60 -10.83 -36.42 0.65
N LYS A 61 -10.92 -35.33 -0.10
CA LYS A 61 -9.81 -34.85 -0.94
C LYS A 61 -8.66 -34.41 -0.05
N TYR A 62 -7.46 -34.91 -0.32
CA TYR A 62 -6.25 -34.35 0.24
C TYR A 62 -5.78 -33.13 -0.57
N VAL A 63 -5.43 -32.04 0.09
CA VAL A 63 -5.03 -30.78 -0.54
C VAL A 63 -3.80 -30.17 0.14
N ASP A 64 -3.01 -29.44 -0.64
CA ASP A 64 -1.90 -28.63 -0.12
C ASP A 64 -2.32 -27.21 0.28
N GLU A 65 -3.48 -26.78 -0.24
CA GLU A 65 -4.12 -25.51 0.10
C GLU A 65 -5.65 -25.65 0.09
N TYR A 66 -6.30 -24.89 0.96
CA TYR A 66 -7.76 -24.85 1.05
C TYR A 66 -8.26 -23.41 1.20
N ARG A 67 -9.35 -23.09 0.50
CA ARG A 67 -10.00 -21.77 0.62
C ARG A 67 -11.06 -21.82 1.71
N TYR A 68 -10.86 -21.08 2.79
CA TYR A 68 -11.80 -20.95 3.89
C TYR A 68 -12.18 -19.48 4.09
N LEU A 69 -13.48 -19.17 3.98
CA LEU A 69 -14.02 -17.81 4.10
C LEU A 69 -13.28 -16.76 3.23
N GLY A 70 -12.78 -17.16 2.07
CA GLY A 70 -12.04 -16.28 1.15
C GLY A 70 -10.54 -16.12 1.46
N ILE A 71 -10.02 -16.78 2.50
CA ILE A 71 -8.59 -16.88 2.82
C ILE A 71 -8.06 -18.21 2.29
N ILE A 72 -6.88 -18.19 1.67
CA ILE A 72 -6.21 -19.41 1.18
C ILE A 72 -5.23 -19.86 2.27
N VAL A 73 -5.53 -20.98 2.90
CA VAL A 73 -4.70 -21.59 3.94
C VAL A 73 -3.90 -22.71 3.30
N GLY A 74 -2.57 -22.62 3.31
CA GLY A 74 -1.69 -23.69 2.87
C GLY A 74 -1.27 -24.61 4.02
N GLN A 75 -0.58 -25.70 3.66
CA GLN A 75 0.12 -26.55 4.63
C GLN A 75 0.98 -25.71 5.59
N ARG A 76 1.15 -26.21 6.82
CA ARG A 76 1.92 -25.52 7.87
C ARG A 76 1.40 -24.12 8.20
N MET A 77 0.10 -23.88 8.01
CA MET A 77 -0.53 -22.57 8.21
C MET A 77 0.17 -21.46 7.41
N SER A 78 0.58 -21.78 6.18
CA SER A 78 1.22 -20.83 5.27
C SER A 78 0.18 -20.00 4.53
N TYR A 79 0.35 -18.67 4.54
CA TYR A 79 -0.54 -17.73 3.85
C TYR A 79 0.10 -17.05 2.64
N VAL A 80 1.26 -17.53 2.20
CA VAL A 80 1.97 -16.98 1.03
C VAL A 80 1.11 -17.05 -0.23
N ARG A 81 0.36 -18.15 -0.42
CA ARG A 81 -0.59 -18.32 -1.53
C ARG A 81 -1.72 -17.31 -1.46
N HIS A 82 -2.26 -17.04 -0.27
CA HIS A 82 -3.26 -16.00 -0.06
C HIS A 82 -2.72 -14.63 -0.50
N ILE A 83 -1.55 -14.24 0.01
CA ILE A 83 -0.93 -12.94 -0.31
C ILE A 83 -0.62 -12.83 -1.81
N ASN A 84 -0.15 -13.91 -2.44
CA ASN A 84 0.07 -13.95 -3.90
C ASN A 84 -1.23 -13.74 -4.68
N SER A 85 -2.34 -14.30 -4.21
CA SER A 85 -3.66 -14.14 -4.85
C SER A 85 -4.25 -12.74 -4.68
N LEU A 86 -3.88 -12.00 -3.61
CA LEU A 86 -4.37 -10.63 -3.36
C LEU A 86 -4.06 -9.71 -4.52
N LYS A 87 -2.89 -9.83 -5.15
CA LYS A 87 -2.51 -9.01 -6.31
C LYS A 87 -3.51 -9.17 -7.44
N SER A 88 -3.85 -10.39 -7.82
CA SER A 88 -4.80 -10.65 -8.91
C SER A 88 -6.18 -10.08 -8.59
N ARG A 89 -6.66 -10.26 -7.35
CA ARG A 89 -7.95 -9.76 -6.90
C ARG A 89 -8.01 -8.23 -6.93
N LEU A 90 -7.02 -7.58 -6.33
CA LEU A 90 -6.94 -6.11 -6.27
C LEU A 90 -6.69 -5.50 -7.65
N THR A 91 -5.93 -6.16 -8.52
CA THR A 91 -5.75 -5.71 -9.91
C THR A 91 -7.08 -5.73 -10.65
N GLY A 92 -7.91 -6.77 -10.47
CA GLY A 92 -9.26 -6.81 -11.03
C GLY A 92 -10.14 -5.66 -10.53
N VAL A 93 -10.09 -5.35 -9.22
CA VAL A 93 -10.84 -4.23 -8.62
C VAL A 93 -10.36 -2.87 -9.18
N VAL A 94 -9.04 -2.66 -9.24
CA VAL A 94 -8.46 -1.42 -9.81
C VAL A 94 -8.80 -1.28 -11.29
N ALA A 95 -8.74 -2.37 -12.07
CA ALA A 95 -9.09 -2.37 -13.49
C ALA A 95 -10.57 -2.02 -13.71
N ALA A 96 -11.47 -2.59 -12.90
CA ALA A 96 -12.90 -2.27 -12.94
C ALA A 96 -13.18 -0.79 -12.61
N LEU A 97 -12.38 -0.22 -11.70
CA LEU A 97 -12.49 1.17 -11.28
C LEU A 97 -11.63 2.14 -12.10
N ALA A 98 -10.87 1.65 -13.10
CA ALA A 98 -9.87 2.45 -13.79
C ALA A 98 -10.46 3.69 -14.47
N ARG A 99 -11.67 3.57 -15.05
CA ARG A 99 -12.38 4.71 -15.68
C ARG A 99 -12.80 5.77 -14.66
N VAL A 100 -13.22 5.33 -13.47
CA VAL A 100 -13.75 6.19 -12.39
C VAL A 100 -12.62 6.87 -11.62
N LEU A 101 -11.49 6.18 -11.48
CA LEU A 101 -10.30 6.67 -10.77
C LEU A 101 -9.44 7.63 -11.61
N ARG A 102 -9.74 7.82 -12.90
CA ARG A 102 -9.02 8.77 -13.77
C ARG A 102 -8.88 10.14 -13.11
N VAL A 103 -7.73 10.75 -13.30
CA VAL A 103 -7.34 11.98 -12.60
C VAL A 103 -8.06 13.21 -13.17
N ASP A 104 -8.38 13.16 -14.46
CA ASP A 104 -8.68 14.35 -15.27
C ASP A 104 -10.19 14.65 -15.34
N TRP A 105 -11.04 13.62 -15.35
CA TRP A 105 -12.51 13.72 -15.33
C TRP A 105 -13.17 12.71 -14.38
N GLY A 106 -12.40 12.14 -13.45
CA GLY A 106 -12.90 11.10 -12.53
C GLY A 106 -13.61 11.67 -11.30
N VAL A 107 -13.81 10.80 -10.32
CA VAL A 107 -14.51 11.15 -9.07
C VAL A 107 -13.72 12.11 -8.19
N SER A 108 -14.41 12.87 -7.34
CA SER A 108 -13.77 13.86 -6.47
C SER A 108 -12.74 13.19 -5.56
N PRO A 109 -11.67 13.90 -5.11
CA PRO A 109 -10.70 13.32 -4.18
C PRO A 109 -11.32 12.78 -2.87
N ARG A 110 -12.46 13.34 -2.44
CA ARG A 110 -13.24 12.82 -1.30
C ARG A 110 -13.78 11.42 -1.61
N ASP A 111 -14.36 11.24 -2.79
CA ASP A 111 -14.91 9.94 -3.22
C ASP A 111 -13.80 8.92 -3.47
N LYS A 112 -12.67 9.34 -4.06
CA LYS A 112 -11.48 8.48 -4.19
C LYS A 112 -11.03 7.96 -2.81
N ARG A 113 -11.06 8.82 -1.78
CA ARG A 113 -10.73 8.42 -0.40
C ARG A 113 -11.76 7.47 0.18
N THR A 114 -13.04 7.73 -0.04
CA THR A 114 -14.13 6.82 0.36
C THR A 114 -13.96 5.44 -0.29
N ILE A 115 -13.62 5.38 -1.58
CA ILE A 115 -13.34 4.12 -2.28
C ILE A 115 -12.09 3.44 -1.68
N TYR A 116 -11.02 4.20 -1.43
CA TYR A 116 -9.81 3.65 -0.84
C TYR A 116 -10.07 3.02 0.54
N SER A 117 -10.65 3.80 1.46
CA SER A 117 -10.90 3.35 2.84
C SER A 117 -12.06 2.37 2.96
N GLY A 118 -13.11 2.50 2.15
CA GLY A 118 -14.34 1.72 2.23
C GLY A 118 -14.35 0.44 1.39
N LEU A 119 -13.53 0.36 0.34
CA LEU A 119 -13.47 -0.81 -0.54
C LEU A 119 -12.05 -1.40 -0.60
N MET A 120 -11.06 -0.59 -0.96
CA MET A 120 -9.71 -1.11 -1.25
C MET A 120 -9.02 -1.69 -0.02
N VAL A 121 -9.02 -0.95 1.09
CA VAL A 121 -8.42 -1.38 2.36
C VAL A 121 -9.12 -2.65 2.90
N PRO A 122 -10.46 -2.71 3.05
CA PRO A 122 -11.14 -3.93 3.47
C PRO A 122 -10.85 -5.13 2.56
N CYS A 123 -10.84 -4.95 1.23
CA CYS A 123 -10.52 -6.02 0.30
C CYS A 123 -9.07 -6.52 0.42
N ALA A 124 -8.12 -5.64 0.74
CA ALA A 124 -6.71 -6.00 0.87
C ALA A 124 -6.40 -6.65 2.22
N ILE A 125 -7.03 -6.18 3.30
CA ILE A 125 -6.66 -6.50 4.68
C ILE A 125 -7.65 -7.49 5.34
N PHE A 126 -8.66 -7.95 4.59
CA PHE A 126 -9.59 -8.97 5.06
C PHE A 126 -8.84 -10.19 5.63
N GLY A 127 -9.17 -10.55 6.88
CA GLY A 127 -8.56 -11.69 7.56
C GLY A 127 -7.12 -11.48 8.03
N SER A 128 -6.63 -10.24 8.11
CA SER A 128 -5.24 -9.96 8.50
C SER A 128 -4.85 -10.52 9.85
N SER A 129 -5.79 -10.67 10.79
CA SER A 129 -5.56 -11.34 12.07
C SER A 129 -5.00 -12.76 11.93
N VAL A 130 -5.24 -13.41 10.80
CA VAL A 130 -4.80 -14.78 10.52
C VAL A 130 -3.46 -14.80 9.77
N TRP A 131 -3.24 -13.87 8.83
CA TRP A 131 -2.09 -13.94 7.92
C TRP A 131 -1.02 -12.84 8.09
N HIS A 132 -1.24 -11.79 8.92
CA HIS A 132 -0.30 -10.67 9.05
C HIS A 132 1.11 -11.12 9.49
N GLY A 133 1.22 -12.18 10.32
CA GLY A 133 2.50 -12.75 10.73
C GLY A 133 3.34 -13.25 9.54
N THR A 134 2.72 -13.60 8.41
CA THR A 134 3.44 -13.95 7.17
C THR A 134 4.12 -12.72 6.58
N THR A 135 3.46 -11.56 6.55
CA THR A 135 4.05 -10.31 6.04
C THR A 135 5.07 -9.70 7.00
N ASP A 136 4.95 -9.96 8.30
CA ASP A 136 5.91 -9.54 9.30
C ASP A 136 7.23 -10.33 9.17
N ARG A 137 7.13 -11.66 9.03
CA ARG A 137 8.28 -12.58 8.97
C ARG A 137 8.92 -12.71 7.57
N GLN A 138 8.15 -12.55 6.49
CA GLN A 138 8.64 -12.79 5.13
C GLN A 138 8.69 -11.51 4.29
N ILE A 139 9.91 -11.02 4.02
CA ILE A 139 10.16 -9.83 3.19
C ILE A 139 9.49 -9.89 1.81
N VAL A 140 9.48 -11.06 1.18
CA VAL A 140 8.88 -11.26 -0.16
C VAL A 140 7.37 -11.08 -0.10
N ALA A 141 6.70 -11.63 0.91
CA ALA A 141 5.27 -11.49 1.10
C ALA A 141 4.89 -10.03 1.37
N ARG A 142 5.66 -9.34 2.24
CA ARG A 142 5.51 -7.90 2.49
C ARG A 142 5.64 -7.07 1.22
N ARG A 143 6.68 -7.30 0.42
CA ARG A 143 6.90 -6.61 -0.86
C ARG A 143 5.73 -6.80 -1.82
N LYS A 144 5.14 -8.00 -1.89
CA LYS A 144 3.97 -8.27 -2.72
C LYS A 144 2.74 -7.51 -2.24
N LEU A 145 2.49 -7.46 -0.93
CA LEU A 145 1.38 -6.68 -0.36
C LEU A 145 1.54 -5.18 -0.66
N ILE A 146 2.74 -4.63 -0.46
CA ILE A 146 3.07 -3.23 -0.78
C ILE A 146 2.92 -2.96 -2.29
N ALA A 147 3.33 -3.90 -3.14
CA ALA A 147 3.14 -3.78 -4.59
C ALA A 147 1.64 -3.77 -4.99
N CYS A 148 0.78 -4.46 -4.23
CA CYS A 148 -0.67 -4.37 -4.44
C CYS A 148 -1.20 -2.97 -4.10
N GLN A 149 -0.75 -2.41 -2.96
CA GLN A 149 -1.11 -1.06 -2.56
C GLN A 149 -0.68 -0.03 -3.62
N ARG A 150 0.54 -0.17 -4.16
CA ARG A 150 1.06 0.70 -5.23
C ARG A 150 0.08 0.83 -6.40
N LEU A 151 -0.50 -0.27 -6.87
CA LEU A 151 -1.43 -0.26 -7.99
C LEU A 151 -2.66 0.61 -7.71
N ILE A 152 -3.17 0.55 -6.48
CA ILE A 152 -4.31 1.35 -6.05
C ILE A 152 -3.92 2.83 -5.96
N LEU A 153 -2.77 3.14 -5.34
CA LEU A 153 -2.33 4.51 -5.12
C LEU A 153 -1.99 5.25 -6.42
N LEU A 154 -1.50 4.54 -7.44
CA LEU A 154 -1.27 5.12 -8.78
C LEU A 154 -2.57 5.51 -9.50
N GLY A 155 -3.69 4.86 -9.20
CA GLY A 155 -5.01 5.32 -9.68
C GLY A 155 -5.62 6.43 -8.82
N TYR A 156 -5.20 6.52 -7.56
CA TYR A 156 -5.70 7.51 -6.59
C TYR A 156 -5.07 8.90 -6.79
N LEU A 157 -3.76 8.96 -7.07
CA LEU A 157 -2.99 10.20 -7.10
C LEU A 157 -2.71 10.74 -8.50
N PRO A 158 -2.66 12.07 -8.67
CA PRO A 158 -2.25 12.73 -9.91
C PRO A 158 -0.71 12.76 -10.01
N VAL A 159 -0.09 11.61 -10.23
CA VAL A 159 1.38 11.47 -10.24
C VAL A 159 1.87 10.53 -11.33
N CYS A 160 3.15 10.68 -11.69
CA CYS A 160 3.81 9.78 -12.64
C CYS A 160 3.83 8.33 -12.12
N ARG A 161 3.66 7.35 -13.02
CA ARG A 161 3.70 5.91 -12.70
C ARG A 161 5.01 5.42 -12.08
N THR A 162 6.07 6.23 -12.18
CA THR A 162 7.41 5.90 -11.72
C THR A 162 7.71 6.40 -10.31
N VAL A 163 6.84 7.22 -9.70
CA VAL A 163 6.98 7.71 -8.32
C VAL A 163 7.08 6.53 -7.35
N SER A 164 8.00 6.57 -6.38
CA SER A 164 8.26 5.46 -5.48
C SER A 164 7.03 5.10 -4.62
N THR A 165 6.88 3.83 -4.21
CA THR A 165 5.71 3.42 -3.42
C THR A 165 5.63 4.12 -2.07
N ALA A 166 6.78 4.39 -1.45
CA ALA A 166 6.86 5.14 -0.21
C ALA A 166 6.32 6.58 -0.38
N ALA A 167 6.72 7.27 -1.46
CA ALA A 167 6.19 8.59 -1.77
C ALA A 167 4.68 8.56 -2.04
N LEU A 168 4.17 7.54 -2.76
CA LEU A 168 2.73 7.36 -2.98
C LEU A 168 1.95 7.20 -1.66
N GLN A 169 2.49 6.42 -0.71
CA GLN A 169 1.87 6.22 0.60
C GLN A 169 1.75 7.54 1.37
N VAL A 170 2.82 8.35 1.39
CA VAL A 170 2.83 9.66 2.05
C VAL A 170 1.90 10.65 1.35
N LEU A 171 2.01 10.81 0.03
CA LEU A 171 1.17 11.72 -0.75
C LEU A 171 -0.32 11.37 -0.69
N ALA A 172 -0.66 10.09 -0.49
CA ALA A 172 -2.04 9.66 -0.32
C ALA A 172 -2.55 9.74 1.12
N GLY A 173 -1.65 9.97 2.10
CA GLY A 173 -1.98 9.85 3.52
C GLY A 173 -2.44 8.44 3.87
N ALA A 174 -1.79 7.43 3.27
CA ALA A 174 -2.18 6.04 3.32
C ALA A 174 -1.04 5.18 3.88
N PRO A 175 -1.15 4.70 5.14
CA PRO A 175 -0.11 3.89 5.73
C PRO A 175 0.13 2.59 4.93
N PRO A 176 1.35 2.02 4.97
CA PRO A 176 1.65 0.77 4.32
C PRO A 176 0.69 -0.36 4.73
N PHE A 177 0.20 -1.14 3.75
CA PHE A 177 -0.76 -2.22 4.01
C PHE A 177 -0.29 -3.26 5.02
N ASP A 178 1.02 -3.53 5.12
CA ASP A 178 1.58 -4.42 6.13
C ASP A 178 1.43 -3.85 7.55
N LEU A 179 1.56 -2.54 7.74
CA LEU A 179 1.35 -1.88 9.03
C LEU A 179 -0.14 -1.85 9.39
N GLU A 180 -1.02 -1.54 8.43
CA GLU A 180 -2.47 -1.59 8.65
C GLU A 180 -2.95 -3.01 8.95
N ALA A 181 -2.39 -4.03 8.29
CA ALA A 181 -2.68 -5.43 8.56
C ALA A 181 -2.29 -5.83 9.98
N LYS A 182 -1.11 -5.41 10.44
CA LYS A 182 -0.61 -5.62 11.81
C LYS A 182 -1.49 -4.91 12.84
N LYS A 183 -1.82 -3.64 12.62
CA LYS A 183 -2.74 -2.88 13.48
C LYS A 183 -4.10 -3.56 13.64
N LEU A 184 -4.72 -3.99 12.52
CA LEU A 184 -6.02 -4.67 12.56
C LEU A 184 -5.94 -6.04 13.24
N ALA A 185 -4.83 -6.76 13.10
CA ALA A 185 -4.61 -8.03 13.78
C ALA A 185 -4.52 -7.83 15.30
N ILE A 186 -3.71 -6.88 15.77
CA ILE A 186 -3.57 -6.57 17.19
C ILE A 186 -4.90 -6.06 17.77
N LYS A 187 -5.59 -5.16 17.06
CA LYS A 187 -6.93 -4.70 17.45
C LYS A 187 -7.92 -5.86 17.62
N TYR A 188 -7.86 -6.86 16.73
CA TYR A 188 -8.70 -8.06 16.83
C TYR A 188 -8.34 -8.90 18.06
N LYS A 189 -7.05 -9.10 18.34
CA LYS A 189 -6.57 -9.82 19.54
C LYS A 189 -7.07 -9.14 20.82
N LEU A 190 -6.87 -7.83 20.93
CA LEU A 190 -7.35 -7.04 22.08
C LEU A 190 -8.86 -7.11 22.27
N LYS A 191 -9.64 -7.05 21.18
CA LYS A 191 -11.11 -7.12 21.26
C LYS A 191 -11.63 -8.49 21.72
N ARG A 192 -10.87 -9.55 21.45
CA ARG A 192 -11.22 -10.95 21.78
C ARG A 192 -10.53 -11.46 23.02
N ASP A 193 -9.75 -10.62 23.69
CA ASP A 193 -8.92 -10.99 24.84
C ASP A 193 -7.97 -12.15 24.51
N TYR A 194 -7.40 -12.12 23.30
CA TYR A 194 -6.34 -13.05 22.91
C TYR A 194 -4.98 -12.52 23.33
N PRO A 195 -4.06 -13.40 23.76
CA PRO A 195 -2.71 -13.00 24.13
C PRO A 195 -2.00 -12.36 22.93
N LEU A 196 -1.23 -11.31 23.23
CA LEU A 196 -0.32 -10.71 22.26
C LEU A 196 0.92 -11.59 22.09
N GLU A 197 1.53 -11.56 20.91
CA GLU A 197 2.79 -12.23 20.60
C GLU A 197 3.95 -11.23 20.67
N GLU A 198 5.18 -11.70 20.86
CA GLU A 198 6.41 -10.88 20.95
C GLU A 198 6.56 -9.86 19.81
N ASN A 199 6.08 -10.20 18.61
CA ASN A 199 6.14 -9.31 17.45
C ASN A 199 5.03 -8.24 17.42
N ASP A 200 4.02 -8.31 18.28
CA ASP A 200 2.92 -7.33 18.35
C ASP A 200 3.40 -6.05 19.07
N TRP A 201 3.00 -4.88 18.57
CA TRP A 201 3.51 -3.59 19.08
C TRP A 201 3.26 -3.32 20.57
N LEU A 202 2.21 -3.94 21.14
CA LEU A 202 1.81 -3.72 22.53
C LEU A 202 2.13 -4.91 23.44
N TYR A 203 2.98 -5.85 23.00
CA TYR A 203 3.30 -7.07 23.75
C TYR A 203 3.84 -6.77 25.16
N ASP A 204 4.82 -5.87 25.27
CA ASP A 204 5.45 -5.50 26.55
C ASP A 204 4.80 -4.28 27.24
N ARG A 205 3.58 -3.90 26.84
CA ARG A 205 2.88 -2.74 27.42
C ARG A 205 1.91 -3.20 28.48
N ASP A 206 1.86 -2.49 29.60
CA ASP A 206 0.76 -2.64 30.55
C ASP A 206 -0.52 -2.03 29.97
N LEU A 207 -1.51 -2.88 29.76
CA LEU A 207 -2.79 -2.56 29.16
C LEU A 207 -3.97 -2.71 30.15
N ALA A 208 -3.71 -3.08 31.41
CA ALA A 208 -4.76 -3.44 32.37
C ALA A 208 -5.65 -2.24 32.74
N GLU A 209 -5.02 -1.08 32.98
CA GLU A 209 -5.71 0.14 33.40
C GLU A 209 -6.19 1.02 32.24
N LEU A 210 -5.86 0.65 31.00
CA LEU A 210 -6.20 1.44 29.83
C LEU A 210 -7.60 1.12 29.33
N ASP A 211 -8.37 2.16 29.05
CA ASP A 211 -9.62 2.03 28.33
C ASP A 211 -9.39 1.69 26.84
N TRP A 212 -10.47 1.34 26.13
CA TRP A 212 -10.38 1.00 24.72
C TRP A 212 -9.86 2.15 23.85
N LYS A 213 -10.20 3.39 24.17
CA LYS A 213 -9.79 4.57 23.40
C LYS A 213 -8.29 4.80 23.53
N GLN A 214 -7.75 4.66 24.74
CA GLN A 214 -6.32 4.74 25.05
C GLN A 214 -5.54 3.62 24.34
N LYS A 215 -6.05 2.37 24.38
CA LYS A 215 -5.46 1.25 23.63
C LYS A 215 -5.40 1.51 22.12
N MET A 216 -6.46 2.08 21.55
CA MET A 216 -6.47 2.42 20.12
C MET A 216 -5.52 3.57 19.79
N ALA A 217 -5.39 4.56 20.66
CA ALA A 217 -4.44 5.65 20.49
C ALA A 217 -2.99 5.15 20.49
N LEU A 218 -2.63 4.23 21.40
CA LEU A 218 -1.32 3.58 21.39
C LEU A 218 -1.07 2.80 20.11
N LEU A 219 -2.06 2.06 19.60
CA LEU A 219 -1.91 1.37 18.30
C LEU A 219 -1.72 2.34 17.13
N ASP A 220 -2.42 3.48 17.15
CA ASP A 220 -2.23 4.53 16.16
C ASP A 220 -0.82 5.11 16.24
N GLU A 221 -0.32 5.41 17.45
CA GLU A 221 1.04 5.90 17.67
C GLU A 221 2.10 4.92 17.17
N CYS A 222 1.97 3.62 17.48
CA CYS A 222 2.87 2.59 16.98
C CYS A 222 2.88 2.51 15.45
N LEU A 223 1.70 2.56 14.82
CA LEU A 223 1.59 2.57 13.35
C LEU A 223 2.28 3.79 12.75
N LEU A 224 2.03 4.99 13.29
CA LEU A 224 2.60 6.23 12.77
C LEU A 224 4.12 6.26 12.98
N SER A 225 4.60 5.77 14.12
CA SER A 225 6.03 5.71 14.44
C SER A 225 6.77 4.74 13.52
N GLU A 226 6.24 3.54 13.29
CA GLU A 226 6.86 2.59 12.35
C GLU A 226 6.78 3.09 10.90
N TRP A 227 5.69 3.77 10.53
CA TRP A 227 5.58 4.38 9.20
C TRP A 227 6.59 5.52 9.02
N GLN A 228 6.75 6.40 10.01
CA GLN A 228 7.75 7.46 9.98
C GLN A 228 9.17 6.88 9.88
N ARG A 229 9.49 5.85 10.66
CA ARG A 229 10.79 5.17 10.55
C ARG A 229 11.03 4.61 9.15
N LYS A 230 10.04 3.92 8.56
CA LYS A 230 10.14 3.45 7.16
C LYS A 230 10.24 4.59 6.16
N TRP A 231 9.62 5.74 6.46
CA TRP A 231 9.72 6.92 5.63
C TRP A 231 11.12 7.49 5.69
N ASP A 232 11.72 7.65 6.86
CA ASP A 232 13.06 8.23 7.04
C ASP A 232 14.18 7.28 6.57
N ASP A 233 14.05 5.97 6.82
CA ASP A 233 15.03 4.94 6.42
C ASP A 233 15.08 4.67 4.90
N GLY A 234 14.13 5.21 4.13
CA GLY A 234 14.14 5.06 2.67
C GLY A 234 15.29 5.83 2.02
N ASP A 235 15.73 5.40 0.82
CA ASP A 235 16.88 5.98 0.10
C ASP A 235 16.99 7.51 0.27
N THR A 236 18.15 7.95 0.74
CA THR A 236 18.45 9.35 1.09
C THR A 236 18.39 10.27 -0.15
N ARG A 237 17.88 11.51 0.03
CA ARG A 237 17.57 12.55 -0.99
C ARG A 237 16.36 12.27 -1.90
N ARG A 238 15.21 11.95 -1.30
CA ARG A 238 13.92 11.92 -2.04
C ARG A 238 13.30 13.31 -2.06
N VAL A 239 13.01 13.82 -3.26
CA VAL A 239 12.32 15.12 -3.46
C VAL A 239 11.07 15.24 -2.60
N THR A 240 10.24 14.20 -2.56
CA THR A 240 9.01 14.20 -1.75
C THR A 240 9.28 14.32 -0.24
N HIS A 241 10.43 13.85 0.27
CA HIS A 241 10.78 14.00 1.68
C HIS A 241 11.09 15.46 2.05
N GLU A 242 11.65 16.24 1.12
CA GLU A 242 11.88 17.69 1.30
C GLU A 242 10.57 18.47 1.51
N PHE A 243 9.49 18.05 0.84
CA PHE A 243 8.16 18.65 1.00
C PHE A 243 7.36 18.05 2.16
N PHE A 244 7.56 16.75 2.44
CA PHE A 244 6.81 15.97 3.43
C PHE A 244 7.77 15.21 4.35
N PRO A 245 8.43 15.89 5.31
CA PRO A 245 9.31 15.22 6.26
C PRO A 245 8.51 14.29 7.19
N SER A 246 7.24 14.61 7.45
CA SER A 246 6.34 13.76 8.24
C SER A 246 5.49 12.85 7.33
N ALA A 247 5.63 11.53 7.51
CA ALA A 247 4.86 10.53 6.76
C ALA A 247 3.35 10.66 7.01
N SER A 248 2.96 11.09 8.20
CA SER A 248 1.57 11.23 8.64
C SER A 248 0.94 12.56 8.23
N PHE A 249 1.68 13.46 7.58
CA PHE A 249 1.21 14.80 7.24
C PHE A 249 -0.15 14.80 6.50
N VAL A 250 -0.23 14.06 5.39
CA VAL A 250 -1.47 13.93 4.60
C VAL A 250 -2.48 13.00 5.29
N TYR A 251 -2.01 12.03 6.08
CA TYR A 251 -2.90 11.15 6.85
C TYR A 251 -3.79 11.95 7.81
N LEU A 252 -3.21 12.96 8.47
CA LEU A 252 -3.87 13.86 9.40
C LEU A 252 -4.68 14.96 8.69
N ARG A 253 -4.29 15.35 7.46
CA ARG A 253 -4.92 16.44 6.69
C ARG A 253 -5.74 15.90 5.52
N ARG A 254 -7.01 15.57 5.80
CA ARG A 254 -7.82 14.77 4.87
C ARG A 254 -8.25 15.47 3.59
N ASP A 255 -8.16 16.79 3.60
CA ASP A 255 -8.51 17.72 2.54
C ASP A 255 -7.33 18.04 1.60
N PHE A 256 -6.12 17.57 1.92
CA PHE A 256 -4.91 17.78 1.13
C PHE A 256 -5.05 17.24 -0.30
N ARG A 257 -4.75 18.09 -1.29
CA ARG A 257 -4.90 17.84 -2.74
C ARG A 257 -3.83 18.61 -3.50
N PHE A 258 -3.50 18.12 -4.68
CA PHE A 258 -2.58 18.77 -5.62
C PHE A 258 -2.92 18.32 -7.05
N THR A 259 -2.46 19.05 -8.05
CA THR A 259 -2.62 18.74 -9.48
C THR A 259 -1.47 17.88 -10.02
N MET A 260 -1.60 17.33 -11.25
CA MET A 260 -0.51 16.56 -11.86
C MET A 260 0.77 17.39 -12.01
N HIS A 261 0.64 18.65 -12.41
CA HIS A 261 1.76 19.58 -12.55
C HIS A 261 2.46 19.87 -11.21
N ALA A 262 1.70 20.13 -10.13
CA ALA A 262 2.30 20.23 -8.80
C ALA A 262 2.95 18.91 -8.37
N GLY A 263 2.32 17.78 -8.70
CA GLY A 263 2.87 16.44 -8.49
C GLY A 263 4.24 16.24 -9.13
N PHE A 264 4.52 16.88 -10.28
CA PHE A 264 5.85 16.82 -10.89
C PHE A 264 6.92 17.47 -10.01
N LEU A 265 6.62 18.62 -9.42
CA LEU A 265 7.53 19.32 -8.51
C LEU A 265 7.68 18.57 -7.18
N LEU A 266 6.57 18.11 -6.59
CA LEU A 266 6.57 17.40 -5.30
C LEU A 266 7.30 16.05 -5.33
N THR A 267 7.49 15.49 -6.52
CA THR A 267 8.12 14.17 -6.69
C THR A 267 9.44 14.22 -7.45
N GLY A 268 9.74 15.32 -8.15
CA GLY A 268 10.86 15.41 -9.09
C GLY A 268 10.70 14.49 -10.30
N HIS A 269 9.47 14.06 -10.59
CA HIS A 269 9.14 13.19 -11.71
C HIS A 269 8.29 13.96 -12.74
N GLY A 270 8.20 13.44 -13.96
CA GLY A 270 7.32 13.99 -15.00
C GLY A 270 8.09 14.79 -16.04
N SER A 271 7.55 15.94 -16.43
CA SER A 271 8.07 16.73 -17.55
C SER A 271 9.25 17.64 -17.16
N LEU A 272 10.31 17.03 -16.62
CA LEU A 272 11.56 17.70 -16.22
C LEU A 272 12.70 17.05 -17.02
N ASN A 273 13.51 17.84 -17.75
CA ASN A 273 14.54 17.25 -18.63
C ASN A 273 15.55 16.40 -17.87
N ALA A 274 15.96 16.80 -16.66
CA ALA A 274 16.87 15.98 -15.84
C ALA A 274 16.30 14.58 -15.56
N PHE A 275 15.00 14.51 -15.30
CA PHE A 275 14.29 13.25 -15.05
C PHE A 275 14.06 12.43 -16.32
N LEU A 276 13.65 13.08 -17.42
CA LEU A 276 13.40 12.43 -18.70
C LEU A 276 14.71 11.88 -19.31
N HIS A 277 15.80 12.62 -19.23
CA HIS A 277 17.12 12.20 -19.69
C HIS A 277 17.62 10.96 -18.92
N GLY A 278 17.44 10.94 -17.59
CA GLY A 278 17.75 9.75 -16.77
C GLY A 278 16.93 8.50 -17.13
N ARG A 279 15.91 8.64 -17.98
CA ARG A 279 15.06 7.55 -18.51
C ARG A 279 15.17 7.39 -20.02
N THR A 280 16.15 8.03 -20.65
CA THR A 280 16.36 8.03 -22.11
C THR A 280 15.12 8.48 -22.88
N LEU A 281 14.37 9.44 -22.34
CA LEU A 281 13.19 10.07 -22.97
C LEU A 281 13.46 11.51 -23.42
N SER A 282 14.63 12.05 -23.09
CA SER A 282 15.15 13.34 -23.55
C SER A 282 16.61 13.16 -23.92
N GLU A 283 17.08 13.86 -24.96
CA GLU A 283 18.48 13.87 -25.39
C GLU A 283 19.38 14.68 -24.46
N THR A 284 18.80 15.58 -23.65
CA THR A 284 19.55 16.45 -22.73
C THR A 284 18.87 16.56 -21.36
N PRO A 285 19.65 16.64 -20.26
CA PRO A 285 19.13 17.00 -18.94
C PRO A 285 18.98 18.52 -18.75
N ALA A 286 19.48 19.34 -19.67
CA ALA A 286 19.57 20.79 -19.54
C ALA A 286 18.20 21.48 -19.65
N CYS A 287 18.11 22.68 -19.10
CA CYS A 287 16.95 23.56 -19.23
C CYS A 287 17.10 24.46 -20.47
N PRO A 288 16.00 24.80 -21.18
CA PRO A 288 16.03 25.80 -22.25
C PRO A 288 16.59 27.16 -21.82
N CYS A 289 16.62 27.46 -20.51
CA CYS A 289 17.25 28.68 -19.99
C CYS A 289 18.79 28.68 -20.05
N GLY A 290 19.41 27.58 -20.48
CA GLY A 290 20.87 27.39 -20.53
C GLY A 290 21.48 26.71 -19.30
N ALA A 291 20.69 26.42 -18.25
CA ALA A 291 21.19 25.68 -17.10
C ALA A 291 21.47 24.21 -17.45
N GLU A 292 22.56 23.64 -16.93
CA GLU A 292 23.00 22.26 -17.20
C GLU A 292 21.98 21.19 -16.80
N ARG A 293 21.08 21.50 -15.86
CA ARG A 293 20.10 20.57 -15.32
C ARG A 293 18.77 21.24 -15.02
N GLU A 294 17.71 20.73 -15.65
CA GLU A 294 16.32 21.10 -15.35
C GLU A 294 15.69 20.08 -14.39
N ASP A 295 15.92 20.28 -13.09
CA ASP A 295 15.22 19.53 -12.04
C ASP A 295 14.13 20.38 -11.36
N TRP A 296 13.38 19.75 -10.45
CA TRP A 296 12.29 20.39 -9.73
C TRP A 296 12.73 21.63 -8.94
N LEU A 297 13.95 21.61 -8.40
CA LEU A 297 14.48 22.69 -7.57
C LEU A 297 14.88 23.89 -8.45
N HIS A 298 15.54 23.62 -9.58
CA HIS A 298 15.83 24.65 -10.57
C HIS A 298 14.54 25.32 -11.04
N VAL A 299 13.55 24.53 -11.47
CA VAL A 299 12.26 25.04 -11.95
C VAL A 299 11.56 25.88 -10.87
N LEU A 300 11.45 25.36 -9.64
CA LEU A 300 10.75 26.03 -8.55
C LEU A 300 11.47 27.28 -8.05
N CYS A 301 12.79 27.22 -7.86
CA CYS A 301 13.52 28.23 -7.09
C CYS A 301 14.45 29.13 -7.90
N VAL A 302 14.93 28.72 -9.07
CA VAL A 302 16.08 29.37 -9.73
C VAL A 302 15.80 29.85 -11.15
N CYS A 303 15.16 29.02 -11.99
CA CYS A 303 15.03 29.21 -13.44
C CYS A 303 14.58 30.63 -13.83
N PRO A 304 15.37 31.36 -14.65
CA PRO A 304 15.02 32.72 -15.05
C PRO A 304 13.78 32.79 -15.96
N LEU A 305 13.47 31.73 -16.71
CA LEU A 305 12.28 31.66 -17.58
C LEU A 305 10.95 31.73 -16.81
N TYR A 306 10.99 31.46 -15.50
CA TYR A 306 9.81 31.43 -14.63
C TYR A 306 9.91 32.45 -13.49
N ALA A 307 10.85 33.39 -13.56
CA ALA A 307 11.08 34.37 -12.49
C ALA A 307 9.86 35.26 -12.24
N ASP A 308 9.15 35.64 -13.29
CA ASP A 308 7.91 36.45 -13.26
C ASP A 308 6.71 35.69 -12.66
N LEU A 309 6.71 34.36 -12.74
CA LEU A 309 5.65 33.51 -12.16
C LEU A 309 5.91 33.14 -10.70
N ARG A 310 7.15 33.29 -10.24
CA ARG A 310 7.63 32.74 -8.97
C ARG A 310 7.32 33.68 -7.80
N PHE A 311 6.60 33.16 -6.81
CA PHE A 311 6.36 33.86 -5.54
C PHE A 311 6.82 33.02 -4.34
N LEU A 312 8.14 32.98 -4.11
CA LEU A 312 8.77 32.09 -3.11
C LEU A 312 8.28 32.35 -1.69
N ASP A 313 8.21 33.62 -1.29
CA ASP A 313 7.74 34.00 0.05
C ASP A 313 6.30 33.56 0.28
N GLY A 314 5.43 33.76 -0.72
CA GLY A 314 4.05 33.28 -0.68
C GLY A 314 3.94 31.76 -0.63
N LEU A 315 4.84 31.06 -1.31
CA LEU A 315 4.97 29.60 -1.26
C LEU A 315 5.60 29.10 0.06
N GLY A 316 6.11 29.99 0.92
CA GLY A 316 6.83 29.61 2.13
C GLY A 316 8.17 28.92 1.87
N VAL A 317 8.76 29.15 0.70
CA VAL A 317 10.10 28.66 0.33
C VAL A 317 11.15 29.63 0.83
N ARG A 318 12.19 29.12 1.49
CA ARG A 318 13.28 29.94 2.03
C ARG A 318 14.63 29.47 1.50
N ASN A 319 15.56 30.41 1.36
CA ASN A 319 16.97 30.11 1.12
C ASN A 319 17.78 30.45 2.37
N GLU A 320 18.31 29.43 3.04
CA GLU A 320 19.12 29.56 4.24
C GLU A 320 20.57 29.19 3.88
N HIS A 321 21.43 30.18 3.72
CA HIS A 321 22.86 29.97 3.42
C HIS A 321 23.12 29.09 2.18
N GLY A 322 22.32 29.25 1.12
CA GLY A 322 22.42 28.46 -0.10
C GLY A 322 21.63 27.15 -0.08
N VAL A 323 20.97 26.82 1.03
CA VAL A 323 20.10 25.64 1.16
C VAL A 323 18.64 26.05 1.04
N TRP A 324 17.94 25.46 0.08
CA TRP A 324 16.51 25.71 -0.11
C TRP A 324 15.66 24.85 0.83
N ARG A 325 14.81 25.49 1.62
CA ARG A 325 13.78 24.85 2.47
C ARG A 325 12.42 24.97 1.80
N VAL A 326 11.80 23.84 1.49
CA VAL A 326 10.54 23.78 0.71
C VAL A 326 9.37 23.15 1.45
N SER A 327 9.58 22.62 2.66
CA SER A 327 8.50 22.05 3.49
C SER A 327 7.37 23.03 3.76
N GLY A 328 7.69 24.35 3.79
CA GLY A 328 6.71 25.43 3.96
C GLY A 328 5.61 25.46 2.90
N VAL A 329 5.86 24.91 1.70
CA VAL A 329 4.89 24.84 0.60
C VAL A 329 3.64 24.05 0.97
N THR A 330 3.79 22.99 1.77
CA THR A 330 2.69 22.08 2.09
C THR A 330 1.90 22.50 3.33
N GLU A 331 2.41 23.47 4.11
CA GLU A 331 1.89 23.86 5.43
C GLU A 331 0.45 24.40 5.43
N THR A 332 -0.01 25.01 4.35
CA THR A 332 -1.39 25.52 4.25
C THR A 332 -2.01 25.20 2.89
N GLN A 333 -3.35 25.21 2.85
CA GLN A 333 -4.07 24.95 1.60
C GLN A 333 -3.88 26.10 0.61
N GLU A 334 -3.71 27.33 1.08
CA GLU A 334 -3.41 28.51 0.27
C GLU A 334 -2.07 28.35 -0.46
N ARG A 335 -1.02 27.91 0.26
CA ARG A 335 0.31 27.69 -0.33
C ARG A 335 0.29 26.56 -1.37
N MET A 336 -0.46 25.50 -1.10
CA MET A 336 -0.67 24.44 -2.08
C MET A 336 -1.40 24.94 -3.34
N LYS A 337 -2.40 25.81 -3.21
CA LYS A 337 -3.07 26.45 -4.36
C LYS A 337 -2.12 27.37 -5.15
N LEU A 338 -1.22 28.07 -4.46
CA LEU A 338 -0.17 28.86 -5.11
C LEU A 338 0.78 27.94 -5.90
N LEU A 339 1.18 26.79 -5.32
CA LEU A 339 2.00 25.81 -6.02
C LEU A 339 1.28 25.24 -7.25
N ASP A 340 0.00 24.91 -7.14
CA ASP A 340 -0.80 24.42 -8.27
C ASP A 340 -0.86 25.44 -9.41
N THR A 341 -1.13 26.71 -9.07
CA THR A 341 -1.16 27.82 -10.05
C THR A 341 0.20 28.01 -10.71
N PHE A 342 1.27 28.07 -9.91
CA PHE A 342 2.64 28.20 -10.40
C PHE A 342 3.02 27.04 -11.32
N ALA A 343 2.82 25.80 -10.87
CA ALA A 343 3.17 24.61 -11.64
C ALA A 343 2.39 24.56 -12.95
N HIS A 344 1.10 24.89 -12.93
CA HIS A 344 0.30 24.94 -14.16
C HIS A 344 0.85 25.95 -15.16
N ALA A 345 1.15 27.18 -14.73
CA ALA A 345 1.69 28.21 -15.61
C ALA A 345 3.08 27.83 -16.16
N VAL A 346 3.95 27.30 -15.31
CA VAL A 346 5.30 26.85 -15.68
C VAL A 346 5.27 25.75 -16.72
N PHE A 347 4.52 24.66 -16.49
CA PHE A 347 4.50 23.53 -17.42
C PHE A 347 3.72 23.84 -18.72
N THR A 348 2.82 24.83 -18.70
CA THR A 348 2.19 25.37 -19.90
C THR A 348 3.18 26.19 -20.73
N ARG A 349 3.87 27.16 -20.11
CA ARG A 349 4.90 27.97 -20.78
C ARG A 349 6.04 27.09 -21.31
N ARG A 350 6.48 26.12 -20.52
CA ARG A 350 7.53 25.17 -20.92
C ARG A 350 7.17 24.42 -22.20
N ARG A 351 5.91 23.99 -22.33
CA ARG A 351 5.43 23.30 -23.54
C ARG A 351 5.57 24.20 -24.77
N GLN A 352 5.16 25.46 -24.65
CA GLN A 352 5.28 26.46 -25.72
C GLN A 352 6.75 26.69 -26.11
N VAL A 353 7.65 26.87 -25.13
CA VAL A 353 9.09 27.05 -25.39
C VAL A 353 9.68 25.86 -26.16
N LEU A 354 9.32 24.62 -25.79
CA LEU A 354 9.82 23.43 -26.48
C LEU A 354 9.23 23.25 -27.88
N GLU A 355 7.98 23.65 -28.09
CA GLU A 355 7.33 23.67 -29.41
C GLU A 355 8.00 24.70 -30.34
N ASP A 356 8.33 25.89 -29.82
CA ASP A 356 9.00 26.96 -30.57
C ASP A 356 10.47 26.62 -30.92
N GLU A 357 11.16 25.87 -30.06
CA GLU A 357 12.55 25.41 -30.29
C GLU A 357 12.64 24.19 -31.24
N GLY A 358 11.52 23.65 -31.72
CA GLY A 358 11.50 22.48 -32.61
C GLY A 358 11.94 21.17 -31.94
N VAL A 359 12.04 21.15 -30.61
CA VAL A 359 12.40 19.96 -29.83
C VAL A 359 11.13 19.15 -29.59
N GLY A 360 10.74 18.36 -30.59
CA GLY A 360 9.59 17.47 -30.57
C GLY A 360 9.70 16.37 -29.51
N GLY A 361 9.45 16.72 -28.24
CA GLY A 361 9.22 15.75 -27.17
C GLY A 361 7.81 15.18 -27.24
N LEU A 362 7.67 13.87 -26.98
CA LEU A 362 6.38 13.18 -26.92
C LEU A 362 5.38 13.94 -26.03
N PRO A 363 4.09 13.99 -26.41
CA PRO A 363 3.07 14.68 -25.63
C PRO A 363 3.01 14.11 -24.21
N VAL A 364 3.19 14.99 -23.23
CA VAL A 364 2.98 14.70 -21.82
C VAL A 364 1.50 14.33 -21.65
N PRO A 365 1.14 13.24 -20.92
CA PRO A 365 -0.26 12.94 -20.66
C PRO A 365 -0.88 14.13 -19.90
N SER A 366 -2.03 14.59 -20.38
CA SER A 366 -2.93 15.50 -19.67
C SER A 366 -3.30 14.98 -18.29
#